data_AF-A0AA96NAM4-F1
#
_entry.id   AF-A0AA96NAM4-F1
#
_cell.length_a   1.000
_cell.length_b   1.000
_cell.length_c   1.000
_cell.angle_alpha   90.00
_cell.angle_beta   90.00
_cell.angle_gamma   90.00
#
_symmetry.space_group_name_H-M   'P 1'
#
loop_
_entity.id
_entity.type
_entity.pdbx_description
1 polymer ?
#
loop_
_entity_poly.entity_id
_entity_poly.type
_entity_poly.pdbx_seq_one_letter_code
_entity_poly.pdbx_strand_id
1 'polypeptide(L)'
;MDFKTTPLSLRPLPFDKTVFPNDPRTSIQIFTNSSRPAKYEAANILGKEYDMEYIQNSDLEGDLTSLVRVYNEWVNSILTSDLEDRYQESISGSSNENNEIKHEETVPPDRLNRLQVRSGSLHPPRNRKEGDLAIKLADFLCEMDSDHRTFNLSGGKQFMEKHHLIPMEQYFNFEKSVDHYLNIYSLCPTCHRKIHYGEKEDRKEMLEILYGMRKTNYQEIYGIQLNDLFRYYNV
;
A
#
# COMPACT_ATOMS: atom_id res chain seq x y z
N MET A 1 12.49 16.96 41.92
CA MET A 1 11.99 15.57 41.90
C MET A 1 12.28 15.04 40.52
N ASP A 2 12.85 13.84 40.42
CA ASP A 2 13.24 13.29 39.13
C ASP A 2 12.02 12.83 38.35
N PHE A 3 11.73 13.50 37.24
CA PHE A 3 10.68 13.10 36.32
C PHE A 3 11.12 11.84 35.59
N LYS A 4 10.50 10.69 35.92
CA LYS A 4 10.74 9.43 35.21
C LYS A 4 10.05 9.43 33.84
N THR A 5 10.66 10.12 32.88
CA THR A 5 10.33 9.96 31.47
C THR A 5 10.81 8.58 31.00
N THR A 6 9.87 7.72 30.60
CA THR A 6 10.18 6.39 30.05
C THR A 6 9.68 6.36 28.60
N PRO A 7 10.56 6.24 27.59
CA PRO A 7 10.13 6.15 26.20
C PRO A 7 9.44 4.80 25.96
N LEU A 8 8.18 4.84 25.52
CA LEU A 8 7.41 3.66 25.13
C LEU A 8 7.59 3.41 23.62
N SER A 9 8.02 2.20 23.26
CA SER A 9 8.27 1.70 21.90
C SER A 9 8.84 0.27 22.01
N LEU A 10 8.56 -0.74 21.18
CA LEU A 10 7.45 -1.02 20.25
C LEU A 10 6.88 -2.41 20.63
N ARG A 11 5.88 -2.92 19.90
CA ARG A 11 5.53 -4.36 19.89
C ARG A 11 5.72 -4.98 18.50
N PRO A 12 6.58 -6.01 18.37
CA PRO A 12 6.33 -7.13 17.47
C PRO A 12 5.21 -8.03 18.04
N LEU A 13 4.53 -8.77 17.17
CA LEU A 13 3.64 -9.87 17.54
C LEU A 13 4.44 -11.08 18.06
N PRO A 14 3.86 -11.95 18.90
CA PRO A 14 3.12 -11.68 20.13
C PRO A 14 4.08 -11.48 21.32
N PHE A 15 3.57 -10.95 22.45
CA PHE A 15 4.40 -10.65 23.62
C PHE A 15 4.77 -11.90 24.44
N ASP A 16 5.99 -12.42 24.25
CA ASP A 16 6.54 -13.52 25.04
C ASP A 16 7.33 -13.00 26.27
N LYS A 17 6.78 -13.27 27.47
CA LYS A 17 7.39 -12.91 28.76
C LYS A 17 8.65 -13.73 29.10
N THR A 18 8.90 -14.85 28.42
CA THR A 18 10.11 -15.66 28.64
C THR A 18 11.36 -15.04 28.01
N VAL A 19 11.18 -14.23 26.95
CA VAL A 19 12.28 -13.58 26.21
C VAL A 19 12.68 -12.24 26.84
N PHE A 20 11.74 -11.50 27.41
CA PHE A 20 11.97 -10.16 28.00
C PHE A 20 11.44 -10.04 29.44
N PRO A 21 12.08 -10.68 30.43
CA PRO A 21 11.54 -10.80 31.80
C PRO A 21 11.58 -9.50 32.65
N ASN A 22 12.44 -8.53 32.30
CA ASN A 22 12.67 -7.30 33.09
C ASN A 22 12.25 -6.02 32.33
N ASP A 23 11.21 -6.13 31.50
CA ASP A 23 10.86 -5.08 30.56
C ASP A 23 9.98 -3.96 31.18
N PRO A 24 10.36 -2.67 31.08
CA PRO A 24 9.61 -1.56 31.68
C PRO A 24 8.41 -1.06 30.85
N ARG A 25 8.10 -1.64 29.67
CA ARG A 25 6.98 -1.21 28.82
C ARG A 25 5.63 -1.45 29.50
N THR A 26 4.98 -0.38 29.97
CA THR A 26 3.64 -0.43 30.54
C THR A 26 2.55 -0.65 29.49
N SER A 27 1.62 -1.57 29.78
CA SER A 27 0.31 -1.62 29.12
C SER A 27 -0.51 -0.39 29.53
N ILE A 28 -1.15 0.30 28.58
CA ILE A 28 -2.15 1.33 28.91
C ILE A 28 -3.34 0.62 29.55
N GLN A 29 -3.50 0.75 30.87
CA GLN A 29 -4.62 0.14 31.58
C GLN A 29 -5.90 0.93 31.27
N ILE A 30 -6.69 0.44 30.33
CA ILE A 30 -7.99 1.05 30.04
C ILE A 30 -8.98 0.51 31.08
N PHE A 31 -9.35 1.36 32.05
CA PHE A 31 -10.22 1.02 33.19
C PHE A 31 -11.70 0.74 32.83
N THR A 32 -11.96 -0.13 31.84
CA THR A 32 -13.31 -0.62 31.53
C THR A 32 -13.29 -2.08 31.09
N ASN A 33 -14.18 -2.88 31.67
CA ASN A 33 -14.38 -4.29 31.30
C ASN A 33 -15.20 -4.50 30.01
N SER A 34 -15.46 -3.45 29.22
CA SER A 34 -16.28 -3.56 28.01
C SER A 34 -15.45 -3.92 26.77
N SER A 35 -16.00 -4.78 25.90
CA SER A 35 -15.27 -5.47 24.82
C SER A 35 -14.75 -4.58 23.68
N ARG A 36 -15.05 -3.28 23.70
CA ARG A 36 -14.57 -2.29 22.73
C ARG A 36 -13.33 -1.55 23.27
N PRO A 37 -13.36 -0.87 24.42
CA PRO A 37 -12.20 -0.33 25.14
C PRO A 37 -10.98 -1.26 25.20
N ALA A 38 -11.14 -2.52 25.61
CA ALA A 38 -10.03 -3.49 25.70
C ALA A 38 -9.31 -3.75 24.36
N LYS A 39 -9.97 -3.50 23.21
CA LYS A 39 -9.33 -3.61 21.88
C LYS A 39 -8.40 -2.45 21.59
N TYR A 40 -8.66 -1.25 22.13
CA TYR A 40 -7.76 -0.10 21.98
C TYR A 40 -6.48 -0.30 22.81
N GLU A 41 -6.58 -0.90 24.00
CA GLU A 41 -5.40 -1.32 24.78
C GLU A 41 -4.56 -2.36 24.01
N ALA A 42 -5.22 -3.38 23.46
CA ALA A 42 -4.55 -4.43 22.69
C ALA A 42 -3.91 -3.92 21.38
N ALA A 43 -4.53 -2.91 20.74
CA ALA A 43 -4.07 -2.30 19.49
C ALA A 43 -3.19 -1.06 19.68
N ASN A 44 -2.91 -0.64 20.92
CA ASN A 44 -2.07 0.52 21.18
C ASN A 44 -0.61 0.24 20.79
N ILE A 45 -0.11 0.98 19.80
CA ILE A 45 1.27 0.93 19.33
C ILE A 45 2.14 1.90 20.14
N LEU A 46 1.63 3.13 20.34
CA LEU A 46 2.32 4.23 21.02
C LEU A 46 1.29 5.22 21.57
N GLY A 47 1.51 5.70 22.80
CA GLY A 47 0.69 6.72 23.44
C GLY A 47 1.40 7.34 24.65
N LYS A 48 0.84 8.43 25.16
CA LYS A 48 1.29 9.10 26.39
C LYS A 48 0.09 9.32 27.31
N GLU A 49 0.30 9.07 28.59
CA GLU A 49 -0.68 9.30 29.65
C GLU A 49 -0.42 10.65 30.31
N TYR A 50 -1.49 11.37 30.64
CA TYR A 50 -1.43 12.68 31.28
C TYR A 50 -2.37 12.69 32.47
N ASP A 51 -1.91 13.26 33.57
CA ASP A 51 -2.78 13.62 34.68
C ASP A 51 -3.49 14.94 34.35
N MET A 52 -4.81 14.96 34.49
CA MET A 52 -5.67 16.10 34.19
C MET A 52 -5.38 17.33 35.07
N GLU A 53 -4.78 17.14 36.25
CA GLU A 53 -4.38 18.24 37.14
C GLU A 53 -3.10 18.96 36.69
N TYR A 54 -2.26 18.31 35.87
CA TYR A 54 -0.89 18.78 35.57
C TYR A 54 -0.60 18.99 34.07
N ILE A 55 -1.58 18.73 33.17
CA ILE A 55 -1.39 18.88 31.73
C ILE A 55 -1.29 20.36 31.31
N GLN A 56 -0.20 20.74 30.62
CA GLN A 56 -0.04 22.04 29.99
C GLN A 56 -0.15 21.92 28.46
N ASN A 57 -0.72 22.94 27.81
CA ASN A 57 -0.94 22.93 26.34
C ASN A 57 0.37 22.74 25.56
N SER A 58 1.49 23.33 26.04
CA SER A 58 2.81 23.21 25.41
C SER A 58 3.37 21.79 25.40
N ASP A 59 3.06 21.01 26.44
CA ASP A 59 3.49 19.60 26.51
C ASP A 59 2.72 18.78 25.47
N LEU A 60 1.39 18.96 25.45
CA LEU A 60 0.50 18.29 24.50
C LEU A 60 0.86 18.59 23.03
N GLU A 61 1.18 19.83 22.68
CA GLU A 61 1.60 20.22 21.33
C GLU A 61 2.92 19.55 20.90
N GLY A 62 3.92 19.52 21.78
CA GLY A 62 5.23 18.89 21.52
C GLY A 62 5.15 17.37 21.42
N ASP A 63 4.37 16.74 22.29
CA ASP A 63 4.12 15.31 22.26
C ASP A 63 3.29 14.90 21.03
N LEU A 64 2.22 15.63 20.69
CA LEU A 64 1.41 15.35 19.51
C LEU A 64 2.22 15.49 18.22
N THR A 65 3.05 16.53 18.12
CA THR A 65 3.98 16.71 17.00
C THR A 65 4.95 15.52 16.88
N SER A 66 5.44 15.00 18.01
CA SER A 66 6.32 13.83 18.04
C SER A 66 5.59 12.54 17.64
N LEU A 67 4.35 12.33 18.09
CA LEU A 67 3.50 11.20 17.68
C LEU A 67 3.19 11.23 16.18
N VAL A 68 2.83 12.40 15.64
CA VAL A 68 2.59 12.59 14.19
C VAL A 68 3.87 12.34 13.38
N ARG A 69 5.04 12.76 13.87
CA ARG A 69 6.32 12.46 13.21
C ARG A 69 6.58 10.95 13.15
N VAL A 70 6.46 10.23 14.27
CA VAL A 70 6.64 8.77 14.32
C VAL A 70 5.63 8.06 13.42
N TYR A 71 4.37 8.50 13.41
CA TYR A 71 3.36 7.97 12.48
C TYR A 71 3.79 8.15 11.02
N ASN A 72 4.21 9.35 10.62
CA ASN A 72 4.64 9.64 9.26
C ASN A 72 5.90 8.86 8.86
N GLU A 73 6.88 8.72 9.75
CA GLU A 73 8.07 7.88 9.55
C GLU A 73 7.67 6.41 9.29
N TRP A 74 6.77 5.87 10.11
CA TRP A 74 6.30 4.48 10.00
C TRP A 74 5.47 4.24 8.74
N VAL A 75 4.55 5.16 8.44
CA VAL A 75 3.77 5.23 7.20
C VAL A 75 4.68 5.23 5.97
N ASN A 76 5.67 6.10 5.92
CA ASN A 76 6.62 6.18 4.81
C ASN A 76 7.49 4.92 4.68
N SER A 77 7.75 4.20 5.79
CA SER A 77 8.49 2.93 5.77
C SER A 77 7.68 1.71 5.31
N ILE A 78 6.34 1.79 5.29
CA ILE A 78 5.43 0.66 5.01
C ILE A 78 4.66 0.82 3.68
N LEU A 79 4.38 2.06 3.25
CA LEU A 79 3.36 2.31 2.22
C LEU A 79 3.82 2.23 0.76
N THR A 80 5.09 2.03 0.44
CA THR A 80 5.58 2.15 -0.96
C THR A 80 5.46 0.88 -1.82
N SER A 81 4.95 -0.23 -1.26
CA SER A 81 4.95 -1.56 -1.91
C SER A 81 4.06 -2.60 -1.21
N ASP A 82 4.28 -2.84 0.08
CA ASP A 82 3.69 -3.98 0.83
C ASP A 82 2.16 -4.09 0.80
N LEU A 83 1.41 -3.02 0.52
CA LEU A 83 -0.06 -3.08 0.42
C LEU A 83 -0.56 -3.59 -0.93
N GLU A 84 0.18 -3.31 -2.00
CA GLU A 84 -0.11 -3.87 -3.33
C GLU A 84 0.18 -5.37 -3.31
N ASP A 85 1.31 -5.76 -2.75
CA ASP A 85 1.76 -7.14 -2.56
C ASP A 85 0.76 -7.98 -1.76
N ARG A 86 0.44 -7.56 -0.53
CA ARG A 86 -0.50 -8.29 0.35
C ARG A 86 -1.90 -8.43 -0.27
N TYR A 87 -2.31 -7.49 -1.11
CA TYR A 87 -3.58 -7.60 -1.83
C TYR A 87 -3.51 -8.63 -2.95
N GLN A 88 -2.42 -8.68 -3.73
CA GLN A 88 -2.23 -9.68 -4.79
C GLN A 88 -2.24 -11.10 -4.22
N GLU A 89 -1.51 -11.35 -3.13
CA GLU A 89 -1.48 -12.64 -2.42
C GLU A 89 -2.88 -13.11 -2.01
N SER A 90 -3.71 -12.19 -1.49
CA SER A 90 -5.10 -12.49 -1.09
C SER A 90 -6.01 -12.87 -2.27
N ILE A 91 -5.59 -12.59 -3.51
CA ILE A 91 -6.38 -12.74 -4.73
C ILE A 91 -5.95 -13.91 -5.62
N SER A 92 -4.67 -14.31 -5.59
CA SER A 92 -4.14 -15.44 -6.38
C SER A 92 -4.85 -16.78 -6.19
N GLY A 93 -5.66 -16.93 -5.13
CA GLY A 93 -6.39 -18.16 -4.82
C GLY A 93 -7.67 -18.45 -5.64
N SER A 94 -8.09 -17.60 -6.58
CA SER A 94 -9.32 -17.88 -7.37
C SER A 94 -9.35 -17.23 -8.75
N SER A 95 -9.09 -17.99 -9.81
CA SER A 95 -9.49 -17.62 -11.18
C SER A 95 -9.60 -18.84 -12.09
N ASN A 96 -10.81 -19.40 -12.18
CA ASN A 96 -11.24 -20.26 -13.28
C ASN A 96 -12.45 -19.57 -13.93
N GLU A 97 -12.25 -18.85 -15.03
CA GLU A 97 -13.34 -18.46 -15.92
C GLU A 97 -12.81 -18.05 -17.31
N ASN A 98 -13.02 -18.94 -18.28
CA ASN A 98 -12.84 -18.64 -19.71
C ASN A 98 -14.07 -17.87 -20.20
N ASN A 99 -14.01 -16.55 -20.10
CA ASN A 99 -14.92 -15.65 -20.82
C ASN A 99 -14.06 -14.74 -21.72
N GLU A 100 -14.38 -14.71 -23.01
CA GLU A 100 -13.84 -13.73 -23.96
C GLU A 100 -14.32 -12.34 -23.54
N ILE A 101 -13.41 -11.52 -23.04
CA ILE A 101 -13.71 -10.13 -22.71
C ILE A 101 -13.69 -9.37 -24.03
N LYS A 102 -14.88 -9.03 -24.55
CA LYS A 102 -15.00 -8.09 -25.67
C LYS A 102 -14.45 -6.75 -25.22
N HIS A 103 -13.34 -6.36 -25.82
CA HIS A 103 -12.65 -5.13 -25.47
C HIS A 103 -13.28 -3.95 -26.19
N GLU A 104 -14.27 -3.31 -25.57
CA GLU A 104 -14.52 -1.90 -25.86
C GLU A 104 -13.41 -1.09 -25.19
N GLU A 105 -12.89 -0.08 -25.88
CA GLU A 105 -11.93 0.89 -25.32
C GLU A 105 -12.69 1.85 -24.39
N THR A 106 -13.13 1.35 -23.24
CA THR A 106 -13.76 2.18 -22.22
C THR A 106 -12.68 3.04 -21.56
N VAL A 107 -12.81 4.36 -21.70
CA VAL A 107 -12.09 5.34 -20.87
C VAL A 107 -12.32 4.97 -19.40
N PRO A 108 -11.30 5.07 -18.50
CA PRO A 108 -11.49 4.69 -17.11
C PRO A 108 -12.67 5.43 -16.48
N PRO A 109 -13.42 4.76 -15.57
CA PRO A 109 -14.53 5.39 -14.87
C PRO A 109 -14.02 6.51 -13.96
N ASP A 110 -14.91 7.43 -13.59
CA ASP A 110 -14.60 8.44 -12.58
C ASP A 110 -14.29 7.78 -11.23
N ARG A 111 -13.37 8.36 -10.45
CA ARG A 111 -13.04 7.86 -9.11
C ARG A 111 -14.27 7.88 -8.20
N LEU A 112 -14.36 6.91 -7.31
CA LEU A 112 -15.36 6.95 -6.23
C LEU A 112 -14.91 7.93 -5.15
N ASN A 113 -15.81 8.82 -4.73
CA ASN A 113 -15.53 9.77 -3.66
C ASN A 113 -15.38 9.05 -2.32
N ARG A 114 -14.63 9.64 -1.38
CA ARG A 114 -14.36 9.06 -0.05
C ARG A 114 -15.62 8.73 0.76
N LEU A 115 -16.75 9.41 0.49
CA LEU A 115 -18.06 9.13 1.09
C LEU A 115 -18.80 7.93 0.47
N GLN A 116 -18.44 7.55 -0.76
CA GLN A 116 -19.00 6.41 -1.50
C GLN A 116 -18.20 5.12 -1.27
N VAL A 117 -16.91 5.24 -0.94
CA VAL A 117 -16.11 4.14 -0.39
C VAL A 117 -16.73 3.72 0.95
N ARG A 118 -17.01 2.42 1.11
CA ARG A 118 -17.82 1.90 2.23
C ARG A 118 -17.35 2.43 3.59
N SER A 119 -18.30 2.90 4.40
CA SER A 119 -18.06 3.39 5.76
C SER A 119 -17.19 2.42 6.56
N GLY A 120 -15.98 2.86 6.93
CA GLY A 120 -14.97 2.07 7.64
C GLY A 120 -13.75 1.64 6.82
N SER A 121 -13.77 1.71 5.48
CA SER A 121 -12.57 1.46 4.65
C SER A 121 -11.92 2.78 4.22
N LEU A 122 -10.69 3.02 4.67
CA LEU A 122 -9.83 4.09 4.16
C LEU A 122 -9.19 3.74 2.79
N HIS A 123 -9.17 2.45 2.44
CA HIS A 123 -8.58 1.98 1.18
C HIS A 123 -9.53 2.18 0.00
N PRO A 124 -9.01 2.63 -1.17
CA PRO A 124 -9.75 2.65 -2.42
C PRO A 124 -10.35 1.28 -2.77
N PRO A 125 -11.51 1.24 -3.43
CA PRO A 125 -12.03 0.00 -4.00
C PRO A 125 -11.12 -0.47 -5.14
N ARG A 126 -11.01 -1.78 -5.30
CA ARG A 126 -10.22 -2.42 -6.36
C ARG A 126 -11.08 -3.42 -7.14
N ASN A 127 -10.96 -3.41 -8.46
CA ASN A 127 -11.69 -4.26 -9.39
C ASN A 127 -10.75 -5.32 -9.94
N ARG A 128 -10.84 -6.55 -9.39
CA ARG A 128 -10.03 -7.70 -9.82
C ARG A 128 -10.02 -7.90 -11.34
N LYS A 129 -11.14 -7.61 -12.03
CA LYS A 129 -11.27 -7.79 -13.48
C LYS A 129 -10.31 -6.92 -14.28
N GLU A 130 -10.01 -5.70 -13.83
CA GLU A 130 -9.04 -4.80 -14.49
C GLU A 130 -7.64 -5.41 -14.48
N GLY A 131 -7.23 -5.91 -13.32
CA GLY A 131 -5.95 -6.61 -13.20
C GLY A 131 -5.92 -7.93 -13.96
N ASP A 132 -7.00 -8.72 -13.94
CA ASP A 132 -7.08 -9.95 -14.74
C ASP A 132 -7.02 -9.66 -16.25
N LEU A 133 -7.61 -8.54 -16.68
CA LEU A 133 -7.59 -8.06 -18.07
C LEU A 133 -6.19 -7.62 -18.49
N ALA A 134 -5.47 -6.86 -17.65
CA ALA A 134 -4.08 -6.47 -17.91
C ALA A 134 -3.15 -7.69 -18.12
N ILE A 135 -3.22 -8.70 -17.25
CA ILE A 135 -2.43 -9.94 -17.42
C ILE A 135 -2.81 -10.69 -18.70
N LYS A 136 -4.11 -10.73 -19.05
CA LYS A 136 -4.59 -11.37 -20.30
C LYS A 136 -4.13 -10.62 -21.55
N LEU A 137 -4.13 -9.29 -21.54
CA LEU A 137 -3.67 -8.45 -22.66
C LEU A 137 -2.18 -8.61 -22.93
N ALA A 138 -1.37 -8.77 -21.88
CA ALA A 138 0.05 -9.10 -21.98
C ALA A 138 0.33 -10.58 -22.31
N ASP A 139 -0.69 -11.37 -22.66
CA ASP A 139 -0.67 -12.83 -22.83
C ASP A 139 0.12 -13.60 -21.75
N PHE A 140 0.01 -13.18 -20.49
CA PHE A 140 0.72 -13.76 -19.35
C PHE A 140 2.26 -13.67 -19.49
N LEU A 141 2.77 -12.69 -20.23
CA LEU A 141 4.19 -12.34 -20.32
C LEU A 141 4.50 -11.12 -19.46
N CYS A 142 5.79 -10.88 -19.20
CA CYS A 142 6.23 -9.67 -18.50
C CYS A 142 6.39 -8.51 -19.50
N GLU A 143 5.76 -7.37 -19.23
CA GLU A 143 5.85 -6.18 -20.10
C GLU A 143 7.22 -5.49 -20.06
N MET A 144 8.09 -5.81 -19.10
CA MET A 144 9.50 -5.35 -19.14
C MET A 144 10.36 -6.13 -20.12
N ASP A 145 10.10 -7.44 -20.27
CA ASP A 145 10.76 -8.33 -21.23
C ASP A 145 9.92 -9.61 -21.36
N SER A 146 9.46 -9.88 -22.59
CA SER A 146 8.65 -11.05 -22.95
C SER A 146 9.37 -12.39 -22.79
N ASP A 147 10.71 -12.39 -22.69
CA ASP A 147 11.51 -13.59 -22.47
C ASP A 147 11.68 -13.97 -21.00
N HIS A 148 11.28 -13.12 -20.05
CA HIS A 148 11.20 -13.52 -18.64
C HIS A 148 10.26 -14.72 -18.45
N ARG A 149 10.79 -15.74 -17.77
CA ARG A 149 10.05 -16.97 -17.44
C ARG A 149 9.77 -17.07 -15.94
N THR A 150 8.61 -17.61 -15.60
CA THR A 150 8.16 -17.87 -14.24
C THR A 150 7.55 -19.27 -14.14
N PHE A 151 7.07 -19.68 -12.97
CA PHE A 151 6.34 -20.94 -12.85
C PHE A 151 4.98 -20.87 -13.54
N ASN A 152 4.51 -22.00 -14.05
CA ASN A 152 3.18 -22.09 -14.65
C ASN A 152 2.10 -22.29 -13.58
N LEU A 153 0.99 -21.58 -13.73
CA LEU A 153 -0.26 -21.83 -13.04
C LEU A 153 -0.89 -23.15 -13.52
N SER A 154 -1.88 -23.67 -12.78
CA SER A 154 -2.60 -24.91 -13.13
C SER A 154 -3.26 -24.90 -14.51
N GLY A 155 -3.46 -23.71 -15.12
CA GLY A 155 -3.94 -23.54 -16.50
C GLY A 155 -2.84 -23.49 -17.58
N GLY A 156 -1.58 -23.77 -17.25
CA GLY A 156 -0.45 -23.80 -18.20
C GLY A 156 0.07 -22.43 -18.64
N LYS A 157 -0.53 -21.33 -18.17
CA LYS A 157 -0.02 -19.96 -18.35
C LYS A 157 1.00 -19.60 -17.26
N GLN A 158 1.96 -18.75 -17.60
CA GLN A 158 2.97 -18.26 -16.65
C GLN A 158 2.34 -17.41 -15.54
N PHE A 159 2.92 -17.42 -14.35
CA PHE A 159 2.54 -16.53 -13.25
C PHE A 159 3.14 -15.12 -13.45
N MET A 160 2.30 -14.09 -13.35
CA MET A 160 2.69 -12.68 -13.40
C MET A 160 1.96 -11.90 -12.30
N GLU A 161 2.67 -10.92 -11.73
CA GLU A 161 2.18 -9.96 -10.73
C GLU A 161 1.61 -8.71 -11.42
N LYS A 162 0.63 -8.07 -10.79
CA LYS A 162 -0.15 -6.94 -11.31
C LYS A 162 0.34 -5.63 -10.72
N HIS A 163 0.98 -4.79 -11.51
CA HIS A 163 1.62 -3.59 -11.01
C HIS A 163 0.91 -2.30 -11.45
N HIS A 164 0.38 -1.53 -10.50
CA HIS A 164 -0.20 -0.21 -10.75
C HIS A 164 0.92 0.83 -10.90
N LEU A 165 1.15 1.36 -12.12
CA LEU A 165 2.26 2.29 -12.36
C LEU A 165 2.03 3.63 -11.67
N ILE A 166 0.85 4.24 -11.79
CA ILE A 166 0.37 5.22 -10.82
C ILE A 166 -0.04 4.45 -9.56
N PRO A 167 0.62 4.65 -8.40
CA PRO A 167 0.35 3.85 -7.22
C PRO A 167 -1.06 4.08 -6.65
N MET A 168 -1.63 3.05 -6.01
CA MET A 168 -2.99 3.10 -5.48
C MET A 168 -3.17 4.10 -4.33
N GLU A 169 -2.09 4.54 -3.65
CA GLU A 169 -2.16 5.64 -2.68
C GLU A 169 -2.61 6.96 -3.34
N GLN A 170 -2.32 7.13 -4.63
CA GLN A 170 -2.66 8.33 -5.40
C GLN A 170 -4.12 8.33 -5.91
N TYR A 171 -4.91 7.29 -5.67
CA TYR A 171 -6.28 7.13 -6.20
C TYR A 171 -7.18 8.37 -5.99
N PHE A 172 -7.11 9.00 -4.81
CA PHE A 172 -7.93 10.17 -4.50
C PHE A 172 -7.42 11.48 -5.11
N ASN A 173 -6.28 11.47 -5.82
CA ASN A 173 -5.71 12.63 -6.48
C ASN A 173 -6.17 12.76 -7.94
N PHE A 174 -6.65 11.68 -8.58
CA PHE A 174 -7.09 11.66 -9.99
C PHE A 174 -8.59 11.64 -10.16
N GLU A 175 -9.15 12.39 -11.11
CA GLU A 175 -10.60 12.37 -11.40
C GLU A 175 -11.05 11.02 -11.95
N LYS A 176 -10.16 10.32 -12.64
CA LYS A 176 -10.35 8.96 -13.18
C LYS A 176 -9.77 7.89 -12.25
N SER A 177 -10.37 6.71 -12.24
CA SER A 177 -9.85 5.55 -11.50
C SER A 177 -8.46 5.17 -12.00
N VAL A 178 -7.51 5.06 -11.06
CA VAL A 178 -6.17 4.48 -11.33
C VAL A 178 -6.16 2.96 -11.21
N ASP A 179 -7.20 2.37 -10.60
CA ASP A 179 -7.51 0.93 -10.68
C ASP A 179 -8.26 0.68 -12.00
N HIS A 180 -7.48 0.45 -13.06
CA HIS A 180 -7.94 0.21 -14.43
C HIS A 180 -6.81 -0.43 -15.25
N TYR A 181 -7.13 -1.32 -16.20
CA TYR A 181 -6.10 -2.10 -16.92
C TYR A 181 -5.03 -1.22 -17.61
N LEU A 182 -5.40 -0.03 -18.10
CA LEU A 182 -4.46 0.95 -18.69
C LEU A 182 -3.35 1.42 -17.75
N ASN A 183 -3.56 1.37 -16.43
CA ASN A 183 -2.55 1.70 -15.42
C ASN A 183 -1.87 0.44 -14.80
N ILE A 184 -2.37 -0.76 -15.10
CA ILE A 184 -1.88 -2.02 -14.54
C ILE A 184 -0.97 -2.72 -15.55
N TYR A 185 0.23 -3.12 -15.13
CA TYR A 185 1.17 -3.88 -15.94
C TYR A 185 1.31 -5.32 -15.44
N SER A 186 1.54 -6.23 -16.38
CA SER A 186 1.93 -7.61 -16.15
C SER A 186 3.44 -7.69 -15.94
N LEU A 187 3.88 -7.92 -14.71
CA LEU A 187 5.31 -8.03 -14.37
C LEU A 187 5.65 -9.42 -13.84
N CYS A 188 6.81 -9.97 -14.21
CA CYS A 188 7.34 -11.12 -13.48
C CYS A 188 7.72 -10.69 -12.04
N PRO A 189 7.74 -11.61 -11.06
CA PRO A 189 8.05 -11.26 -9.68
C PRO A 189 9.37 -10.49 -9.53
N THR A 190 10.42 -10.87 -10.28
CA THR A 190 11.70 -10.15 -10.27
C THR A 190 11.56 -8.68 -10.69
N CYS A 191 10.85 -8.41 -11.79
CA CYS A 191 10.60 -7.03 -12.23
C CYS A 191 9.71 -6.27 -11.25
N HIS A 192 8.67 -6.89 -10.72
CA HIS A 192 7.79 -6.26 -9.74
C HIS A 192 8.54 -5.88 -8.46
N ARG A 193 9.46 -6.73 -7.96
CA ARG A 193 10.36 -6.34 -6.86
C ARG A 193 11.40 -5.31 -7.28
N LYS A 194 11.94 -5.38 -8.50
CA LYS A 194 12.91 -4.40 -9.01
C LYS A 194 12.34 -2.97 -9.04
N ILE A 195 11.10 -2.76 -9.48
CA ILE A 195 10.49 -1.42 -9.54
C ILE A 195 10.17 -0.81 -8.16
N HIS A 196 9.95 -1.64 -7.13
CA HIS A 196 9.75 -1.16 -5.76
C HIS A 196 11.06 -1.01 -4.97
N TYR A 197 11.96 -1.99 -5.05
CA TYR A 197 13.11 -2.16 -4.15
C TYR A 197 14.49 -2.09 -4.81
N GLY A 198 14.57 -1.99 -6.14
CA GLY A 198 15.83 -1.87 -6.86
C GLY A 198 16.54 -0.53 -6.61
N GLU A 199 17.77 -0.42 -7.12
CA GLU A 199 18.52 0.84 -7.07
C GLU A 199 17.76 1.98 -7.76
N LYS A 200 18.12 3.24 -7.49
CA LYS A 200 17.38 4.40 -8.04
C LYS A 200 17.39 4.40 -9.56
N GLU A 201 18.55 4.14 -10.15
CA GLU A 201 18.78 4.09 -11.59
C GLU A 201 17.96 2.96 -12.24
N ASP A 202 17.97 1.78 -11.62
CA ASP A 202 17.17 0.62 -11.99
C ASP A 202 15.66 0.94 -12.01
N ARG A 203 15.14 1.54 -10.93
CA ARG A 203 13.73 1.92 -10.81
C ARG A 203 13.36 3.02 -11.81
N LYS A 204 14.27 3.97 -12.05
CA LYS A 204 14.08 5.04 -13.03
C LYS A 204 13.98 4.52 -14.46
N GLU A 205 14.88 3.61 -14.87
CA GLU A 205 14.85 2.93 -16.17
C GLU A 205 13.52 2.19 -16.38
N MET A 206 13.05 1.45 -15.37
CA MET A 206 11.77 0.75 -15.44
C MET A 206 10.58 1.71 -15.60
N LEU A 207 10.56 2.82 -14.85
CA LEU A 207 9.51 3.84 -14.97
C LEU A 207 9.53 4.50 -16.36
N GLU A 208 10.72 4.77 -16.92
CA GLU A 208 10.88 5.30 -18.28
C GLU A 208 10.30 4.35 -19.34
N ILE A 209 10.60 3.06 -19.25
CA ILE A 209 10.10 2.03 -20.17
C ILE A 209 8.58 1.88 -20.06
N LEU A 210 8.05 1.62 -18.85
CA LEU A 210 6.63 1.34 -18.66
C LEU A 210 5.77 2.58 -18.99
N TYR A 211 6.16 3.77 -18.54
CA TYR A 211 5.48 5.02 -18.93
C TYR A 211 5.50 5.22 -20.44
N GLY A 212 6.64 4.95 -21.09
CA GLY A 212 6.80 5.04 -22.54
C GLY A 212 5.77 4.22 -23.32
N MET A 213 5.45 3.01 -22.86
CA MET A 213 4.48 2.12 -23.50
C MET A 213 3.05 2.68 -23.57
N ARG A 214 2.65 3.51 -22.57
CA ARG A 214 1.27 4.01 -22.44
C ARG A 214 1.22 5.53 -22.25
N LYS A 215 2.24 6.23 -22.78
CA LYS A 215 2.49 7.67 -22.55
C LYS A 215 1.28 8.54 -22.86
N THR A 216 0.64 8.32 -24.02
CA THR A 216 -0.55 9.09 -24.44
C THR A 216 -1.68 8.94 -23.43
N ASN A 217 -1.97 7.71 -22.97
CA ASN A 217 -2.99 7.45 -21.95
C ASN A 217 -2.69 8.19 -20.64
N TYR A 218 -1.43 8.21 -20.18
CA TYR A 218 -1.06 8.96 -18.98
C TYR A 218 -1.20 10.48 -19.13
N GLN A 219 -0.86 11.02 -20.29
CA GLN A 219 -0.94 12.45 -20.55
C GLN A 219 -2.39 12.92 -20.73
N GLU A 220 -3.22 12.15 -21.45
CA GLU A 220 -4.60 12.54 -21.80
C GLU A 220 -5.63 12.18 -20.73
N ILE A 221 -5.49 11.04 -20.04
CA ILE A 221 -6.48 10.56 -19.06
C ILE A 221 -6.16 11.03 -17.65
N TYR A 222 -4.88 10.98 -17.26
CA TYR A 222 -4.44 11.24 -15.89
C TYR A 222 -3.69 12.58 -15.74
N GLY A 223 -3.31 13.23 -16.85
CA GLY A 223 -2.62 14.53 -16.85
C GLY A 223 -1.18 14.49 -16.32
N ILE A 224 -0.54 13.31 -16.24
CA ILE A 224 0.79 13.17 -15.62
C ILE A 224 1.94 13.09 -16.61
N GLN A 225 3.10 13.56 -16.17
CA GLN A 225 4.38 13.36 -16.83
C GLN A 225 5.20 12.30 -16.08
N LEU A 226 6.22 11.76 -16.75
CA LEU A 226 7.18 10.82 -16.16
C LEU A 226 7.81 11.34 -14.84
N ASN A 227 8.06 12.64 -14.73
CA ASN A 227 8.59 13.26 -13.51
C ASN A 227 7.65 13.15 -12.30
N ASP A 228 6.33 12.97 -12.52
CA ASP A 228 5.38 12.76 -11.43
C ASP A 228 5.47 11.32 -10.90
N LEU A 229 5.70 10.35 -11.79
CA LEU A 229 6.03 8.98 -11.38
C LEU A 229 7.35 8.94 -10.59
N PHE A 230 8.40 9.64 -11.03
CA PHE A 230 9.66 9.71 -10.26
C PHE A 230 9.45 10.20 -8.82
N ARG A 231 8.55 11.18 -8.62
CA ARG A 231 8.16 11.64 -7.27
C ARG A 231 7.41 10.57 -6.48
N TYR A 232 6.48 9.85 -7.10
CA TYR A 232 5.72 8.78 -6.41
C TYR A 232 6.61 7.60 -5.98
N TYR A 233 7.66 7.28 -6.75
CA TYR A 233 8.61 6.19 -6.43
C TYR A 233 9.86 6.66 -5.66
N ASN A 234 9.97 7.95 -5.35
CA ASN A 234 11.10 8.56 -4.64
C ASN A 234 12.47 8.24 -5.29
N VAL A 235 12.56 8.44 -6.61
CA VAL A 235 13.79 8.28 -7.41
C VAL A 235 14.39 9.63 -7.81
#